data_AF-A0A2V9U866-F1
#
_entry.id   AF-A0A2V9U866-F1
#
_cell.length_a   1.000
_cell.length_b   1.000
_cell.length_c   1.000
_cell.angle_alpha   90.00
_cell.angle_beta   90.00
_cell.angle_gamma   90.00
#
_symmetry.space_group_name_H-M   'P 1'
#
loop_
_entity.id
_entity.type
_entity.pdbx_description
1 polymer ?
#
loop_
_entity_poly.entity_id
_entity_poly.type
_entity_poly.pdbx_seq_one_letter_code
_entity_poly.pdbx_strand_id
1 'polypeptide(L)'
;MIRITASVLTSVMFAALICLNAAAQAVTEVQLSQDQVVYEFVGQFNNNGAASQQFGYLSKINGLDAIFSAEPENESTALFTFVTNANTDRVIVNGPFKILNRAGTTTIYLNTPPSDFNNPTTFSQGTPIQVSDYRQQVILNTVTNSFQTEHTNTVTSSKSFSLNGNTYRLGRLGAAFRTNYSGQVNPTAPPSGWFGGNAVGIKKP
;
A
#
# COMPACT_ATOMS: atom_id res chain seq x y z
N MET A 1 -45.32 -54.40 47.82
CA MET A 1 -45.75 -53.15 47.15
C MET A 1 -44.79 -52.03 47.54
N ILE A 2 -44.27 -51.36 46.51
CA ILE A 2 -43.64 -50.01 46.52
C ILE A 2 -42.23 -49.87 47.12
N ARG A 3 -41.31 -49.51 46.21
CA ARG A 3 -39.92 -49.05 46.37
C ARG A 3 -39.90 -47.56 46.74
N ILE A 4 -38.91 -47.10 47.52
CA ILE A 4 -38.21 -45.81 47.26
C ILE A 4 -36.73 -45.97 47.66
N THR A 5 -35.86 -45.95 46.67
CA THR A 5 -34.39 -45.84 46.78
C THR A 5 -34.00 -44.37 46.84
N ALA A 6 -33.18 -43.97 47.83
CA ALA A 6 -32.56 -42.64 47.88
C ALA A 6 -31.07 -42.75 47.51
N SER A 7 -30.74 -42.14 46.38
CA SER A 7 -29.43 -41.95 45.79
C SER A 7 -28.84 -40.60 46.21
N VAL A 8 -27.57 -40.56 46.62
CA VAL A 8 -26.72 -39.35 46.46
C VAL A 8 -25.31 -39.82 46.07
N LEU A 9 -25.00 -39.69 44.77
CA LEU A 9 -23.65 -39.81 44.23
C LEU A 9 -22.90 -38.50 44.54
N THR A 10 -21.76 -38.60 45.21
CA THR A 10 -20.86 -37.45 45.46
C THR A 10 -20.01 -37.18 44.22
N SER A 11 -20.18 -35.99 43.63
CA SER A 11 -19.41 -35.44 42.53
C SER A 11 -17.94 -35.21 42.87
N VAL A 12 -17.03 -35.51 41.93
CA VAL A 12 -15.82 -34.71 41.71
C VAL A 12 -15.61 -34.61 40.19
N MET A 13 -16.03 -33.48 39.61
CA MET A 13 -15.75 -33.14 38.22
C MET A 13 -14.53 -32.19 38.23
N PHE A 14 -13.35 -32.71 37.87
CA PHE A 14 -12.13 -31.92 37.71
C PHE A 14 -12.15 -31.28 36.32
N ALA A 15 -12.76 -30.10 36.18
CA ALA A 15 -12.63 -29.29 34.97
C ALA A 15 -11.44 -28.33 35.14
N ALA A 16 -10.27 -28.75 34.67
CA ALA A 16 -9.11 -27.87 34.54
C ALA A 16 -9.37 -26.85 33.42
N LEU A 17 -9.70 -25.63 33.81
CA LEU A 17 -9.77 -24.48 32.90
C LEU A 17 -8.34 -24.14 32.46
N ILE A 18 -7.92 -24.62 31.30
CA ILE A 18 -6.69 -24.14 30.65
C ILE A 18 -7.03 -22.79 30.04
N CYS A 19 -6.80 -21.72 30.80
CA CYS A 19 -6.74 -20.37 30.25
C CYS A 19 -5.49 -20.29 29.36
N LEU A 20 -5.61 -20.62 28.07
CA LEU A 20 -4.62 -20.22 27.08
C LEU A 20 -4.68 -18.69 27.00
N ASN A 21 -3.75 -18.03 27.69
CA ASN A 21 -3.42 -16.64 27.41
C ASN A 21 -2.78 -16.60 26.01
N ALA A 22 -3.60 -16.43 24.99
CA ALA A 22 -3.12 -15.91 23.72
C ALA A 22 -2.65 -14.48 23.98
N ALA A 23 -1.36 -14.31 24.29
CA ALA A 23 -0.75 -12.99 24.34
C ALA A 23 -0.97 -12.36 22.96
N ALA A 24 -1.79 -11.32 22.89
CA ALA A 24 -1.98 -10.56 21.66
C ALA A 24 -0.61 -10.05 21.21
N GLN A 25 -0.13 -10.53 20.07
CA GLN A 25 1.16 -10.09 19.52
C GLN A 25 1.06 -8.58 19.25
N ALA A 26 1.99 -7.81 19.81
CA ALA A 26 1.95 -6.35 19.68
C ALA A 26 2.08 -5.96 18.20
N VAL A 27 1.16 -5.12 17.72
CA VAL A 27 1.23 -4.58 16.35
C VAL A 27 2.26 -3.46 16.34
N THR A 28 3.31 -3.63 15.54
CA THR A 28 4.32 -2.60 15.29
C THR A 28 3.83 -1.66 14.19
N GLU A 29 3.61 -0.38 14.53
CA GLU A 29 3.26 0.62 13.52
C GLU A 29 4.51 1.11 12.80
N VAL A 30 4.51 0.97 11.46
CA VAL A 30 5.43 1.70 10.59
C VAL A 30 4.99 3.16 10.58
N GLN A 31 5.74 3.98 11.30
CA GLN A 31 5.41 5.39 11.51
C GLN A 31 5.59 6.20 10.23
N LEU A 32 4.58 7.00 9.89
CA LEU A 32 4.68 8.01 8.83
C LEU A 32 5.26 9.31 9.40
N SER A 33 6.46 9.19 9.97
CA SER A 33 7.15 10.27 10.68
C SER A 33 7.41 11.47 9.77
N GLN A 34 7.18 12.66 10.32
CA GLN A 34 7.39 13.90 9.59
C GLN A 34 8.84 14.01 9.09
N ASP A 35 9.00 14.43 7.83
CA ASP A 35 10.29 14.72 7.19
C ASP A 35 11.22 13.49 7.02
N GLN A 36 10.70 12.28 7.26
CA GLN A 36 11.39 11.03 6.97
C GLN A 36 10.84 10.39 5.70
N VAL A 37 11.74 9.83 4.88
CA VAL A 37 11.33 8.96 3.76
C VAL A 37 10.65 7.72 4.35
N VAL A 38 9.38 7.52 4.00
CA VAL A 38 8.55 6.41 4.51
C VAL A 38 8.46 5.28 3.49
N TYR A 39 8.42 5.62 2.20
CA TYR A 39 8.34 4.67 1.09
C TYR A 39 9.23 5.11 -0.08
N GLU A 40 9.74 4.16 -0.85
CA GLU A 40 10.30 4.40 -2.20
C GLU A 40 9.52 3.54 -3.20
N PHE A 41 9.18 4.12 -4.35
CA PHE A 41 8.29 3.55 -5.35
C PHE A 41 9.03 3.30 -6.65
N VAL A 42 8.74 2.17 -7.28
CA VAL A 42 9.08 1.86 -8.68
C VAL A 42 7.81 1.46 -9.39
N GLY A 43 7.49 2.09 -10.51
CA GLY A 43 6.21 1.81 -11.17
C GLY A 43 6.08 2.26 -12.61
N GLN A 44 4.93 1.88 -13.17
CA GLN A 44 4.46 2.26 -14.49
C GLN A 44 3.04 2.82 -14.38
N PHE A 45 2.58 3.48 -15.42
CA PHE A 45 1.20 3.95 -15.48
C PHE A 45 0.59 3.77 -16.85
N ASN A 46 -0.73 3.62 -16.85
CA ASN A 46 -1.59 3.61 -18.03
C ASN A 46 -2.60 4.75 -17.89
N ASN A 47 -2.62 5.64 -18.88
CA ASN A 47 -3.64 6.67 -19.00
C ASN A 47 -4.64 6.26 -20.08
N ASN A 48 -5.93 6.38 -19.79
CA ASN A 48 -7.02 6.19 -20.75
C ASN A 48 -8.01 7.35 -20.61
N GLY A 49 -7.94 8.32 -21.53
CA GLY A 49 -8.67 9.58 -21.40
C GLY A 49 -8.29 10.31 -20.11
N ALA A 50 -9.29 10.61 -19.27
CA ALA A 50 -9.08 11.25 -17.98
C ALA A 50 -8.55 10.28 -16.90
N ALA A 51 -8.77 8.98 -17.06
CA ALA A 51 -8.38 7.96 -16.09
C ALA A 51 -6.87 7.70 -16.13
N SER A 52 -6.29 7.50 -14.96
CA SER A 52 -4.89 7.14 -14.77
C SER A 52 -4.80 6.01 -13.76
N GLN A 53 -4.22 4.89 -14.18
CA GLN A 53 -3.85 3.79 -13.30
C GLN A 53 -2.33 3.77 -13.16
N GLN A 54 -1.81 3.84 -11.94
CA GLN A 54 -0.39 3.71 -11.62
C GLN A 54 -0.21 2.41 -10.83
N PHE A 55 0.81 1.63 -11.13
CA PHE A 55 1.02 0.33 -10.52
C PHE A 55 2.51 0.02 -10.43
N GLY A 56 2.89 -0.76 -9.42
CA GLY A 56 4.29 -1.06 -9.17
C GLY A 56 4.52 -1.64 -7.78
N TYR A 57 5.74 -1.53 -7.30
CA TYR A 57 6.16 -2.03 -6.00
C TYR A 57 6.88 -0.99 -5.16
N LEU A 58 6.98 -1.28 -3.87
CA LEU A 58 7.77 -0.49 -2.94
C LEU A 58 9.18 -1.06 -2.88
N SER A 59 10.19 -0.27 -3.25
CA SER A 59 11.60 -0.63 -3.13
C SER A 59 12.18 -0.30 -1.75
N LYS A 60 11.41 0.40 -0.91
CA LYS A 60 11.73 0.67 0.48
C LYS A 60 10.47 0.90 1.29
N ILE A 61 10.45 0.40 2.52
CA ILE A 61 9.50 0.78 3.56
C ILE A 61 10.30 1.07 4.82
N ASN A 62 10.21 2.28 5.35
CA ASN A 62 10.97 2.66 6.54
C ASN A 62 10.61 1.74 7.73
N GLY A 63 11.63 1.19 8.39
CA GLY A 63 11.45 0.29 9.53
C GLY A 63 11.09 -1.15 9.19
N LEU A 64 11.08 -1.54 7.90
CA LEU A 64 10.96 -2.94 7.49
C LEU A 64 12.21 -3.36 6.71
N ASP A 65 12.81 -4.46 7.17
CA ASP A 65 13.87 -5.17 6.45
C ASP A 65 13.27 -6.41 5.76
N ALA A 66 13.80 -6.82 4.61
CA ALA A 66 13.32 -7.93 3.77
C ALA A 66 11.90 -7.72 3.17
N ILE A 67 11.79 -6.73 2.28
CA ILE A 67 10.57 -6.44 1.49
C ILE A 67 10.55 -7.14 0.12
N PHE A 68 11.56 -7.94 -0.17
CA PHE A 68 11.66 -8.82 -1.33
C PHE A 68 11.84 -10.28 -0.86
N SER A 69 11.25 -11.24 -1.58
CA SER A 69 11.34 -12.66 -1.26
C SER A 69 12.63 -13.31 -1.75
N ALA A 70 13.30 -12.71 -2.73
CA ALA A 70 14.53 -13.21 -3.35
C ALA A 70 15.22 -12.11 -4.17
N GLU A 71 16.45 -12.39 -4.60
CA GLU A 71 17.15 -11.63 -5.63
C GLU A 71 16.75 -12.09 -7.05
N PRO A 72 16.79 -11.21 -8.07
CA PRO A 72 17.01 -9.77 -7.95
C PRO A 72 15.79 -9.05 -7.36
N GLU A 73 16.02 -7.92 -6.69
CA GLU A 73 14.96 -7.02 -6.21
C GLU A 73 14.17 -6.39 -7.37
N ASN A 74 12.98 -6.91 -7.67
CA ASN A 74 12.11 -6.44 -8.74
C ASN A 74 10.62 -6.78 -8.48
N GLU A 75 9.75 -6.56 -9.47
CA GLU A 75 8.30 -6.83 -9.35
C GLU A 75 7.96 -8.32 -9.12
N SER A 76 8.81 -9.23 -9.58
CA SER A 76 8.61 -10.67 -9.42
C SER A 76 8.94 -11.17 -8.01
N THR A 77 9.71 -10.38 -7.24
CA THR A 77 10.16 -10.73 -5.88
C THR A 77 9.60 -9.78 -4.81
N ALA A 78 9.01 -8.64 -5.18
CA ALA A 78 8.50 -7.65 -4.24
C ALA A 78 7.29 -8.15 -3.44
N LEU A 79 7.41 -8.09 -2.11
CA LEU A 79 6.35 -8.44 -1.16
C LEU A 79 5.30 -7.33 -1.00
N PHE A 80 5.60 -6.11 -1.46
CA PHE A 80 4.72 -4.96 -1.32
C PHE A 80 4.48 -4.28 -2.67
N THR A 81 3.24 -4.34 -3.13
CA THR A 81 2.80 -3.72 -4.38
C THR A 81 1.85 -2.58 -4.12
N PHE A 82 1.66 -1.72 -5.10
CA PHE A 82 0.65 -0.66 -5.02
C PHE A 82 -0.12 -0.52 -6.33
N VAL A 83 -1.35 -0.03 -6.21
CA VAL A 83 -2.13 0.49 -7.32
C VAL A 83 -2.75 1.82 -6.91
N THR A 84 -2.61 2.82 -7.78
CA THR A 84 -3.34 4.08 -7.69
C THR A 84 -4.29 4.18 -8.86
N ASN A 85 -5.58 4.39 -8.57
CA ASN A 85 -6.57 4.72 -9.58
C ASN A 85 -7.01 6.17 -9.36
N ALA A 86 -6.85 7.02 -10.38
CA ALA A 86 -7.16 8.44 -10.29
C ALA A 86 -7.79 8.96 -11.58
N ASN A 87 -8.56 10.04 -11.47
CA ASN A 87 -9.13 10.76 -12.61
C ASN A 87 -8.57 12.18 -12.68
N THR A 88 -8.31 12.64 -13.91
CA THR A 88 -7.89 14.02 -14.19
C THR A 88 -9.09 14.94 -14.10
N ASP A 89 -9.04 15.88 -13.16
CA ASP A 89 -10.10 16.88 -12.93
C ASP A 89 -9.79 18.23 -13.58
N ARG A 90 -8.51 18.52 -13.84
CA ARG A 90 -8.07 19.78 -14.43
C ARG A 90 -6.83 19.61 -15.27
N VAL A 91 -6.80 20.31 -16.39
CA VAL A 91 -5.65 20.45 -17.28
C VAL A 91 -5.35 21.93 -17.44
N ILE A 92 -4.10 22.32 -17.23
CA ILE A 92 -3.59 23.67 -17.43
C ILE A 92 -2.42 23.57 -18.42
N VAL A 93 -2.44 24.36 -19.47
CA VAL A 93 -1.35 24.43 -20.46
C VAL A 93 -0.60 25.73 -20.25
N ASN A 94 0.72 25.64 -20.11
CA ASN A 94 1.61 26.80 -19.96
C ASN A 94 2.92 26.57 -20.73
N GLY A 95 2.98 27.08 -21.96
CA GLY A 95 4.11 26.83 -22.85
C GLY A 95 4.32 25.33 -23.12
N PRO A 96 5.53 24.77 -22.93
CA PRO A 96 5.81 23.35 -23.13
C PRO A 96 5.27 22.47 -21.98
N PHE A 97 4.66 23.07 -20.95
CA PHE A 97 4.15 22.32 -19.81
C PHE A 97 2.65 22.05 -19.92
N LYS A 98 2.29 20.81 -19.68
CA LYS A 98 0.92 20.38 -19.38
C LYS A 98 0.85 20.00 -17.91
N ILE A 99 0.09 20.77 -17.15
CA ILE A 99 -0.10 20.59 -15.71
C ILE A 99 -1.44 19.89 -15.49
N LEU A 100 -1.40 18.69 -14.91
CA LEU A 100 -2.58 17.87 -14.67
C LEU A 100 -2.86 17.79 -13.18
N ASN A 101 -4.12 17.97 -12.80
CA ASN A 101 -4.56 17.68 -11.46
C ASN A 101 -5.43 16.43 -11.48
N ARG A 102 -5.15 15.52 -10.55
CA ARG A 102 -5.90 14.27 -10.38
C ARG A 102 -6.30 14.05 -8.94
N ALA A 103 -7.40 13.35 -8.76
CA ALA A 103 -7.87 12.83 -7.48
C ALA A 103 -8.21 11.34 -7.61
N GLY A 104 -8.04 10.57 -6.54
CA GLY A 104 -8.25 9.13 -6.57
C GLY A 104 -7.89 8.43 -5.27
N THR A 105 -7.47 7.18 -5.38
CA THR A 105 -7.09 6.33 -4.25
C THR A 105 -5.82 5.54 -4.56
N THR A 106 -4.89 5.49 -3.61
CA THR A 106 -3.73 4.59 -3.62
C THR A 106 -3.94 3.47 -2.62
N THR A 107 -3.81 2.23 -3.07
CA THR A 107 -3.82 1.03 -2.24
C THR A 107 -2.45 0.36 -2.27
N ILE A 108 -1.91 0.05 -1.09
CA ILE A 108 -0.73 -0.79 -0.91
C ILE A 108 -1.21 -2.18 -0.49
N TYR A 109 -0.63 -3.21 -1.11
CA TYR A 109 -0.96 -4.61 -0.91
C TYR A 109 0.24 -5.36 -0.33
N LEU A 110 -0.03 -6.30 0.60
CA LEU A 110 0.88 -7.40 0.87
C LEU A 110 0.71 -8.41 -0.25
N ASN A 111 1.70 -8.52 -1.11
CA ASN A 111 1.70 -9.34 -2.31
C ASN A 111 2.00 -10.81 -2.00
N THR A 112 1.50 -11.69 -2.85
CA THR A 112 2.02 -13.05 -3.00
C THR A 112 2.74 -13.06 -4.35
N PRO A 113 4.08 -12.86 -4.39
CA PRO A 113 4.81 -12.77 -5.64
C PRO A 113 4.62 -14.02 -6.52
N PRO A 114 4.77 -13.89 -7.85
CA PRO A 114 5.28 -12.73 -8.57
C PRO A 114 4.19 -11.74 -9.02
N SER A 115 4.56 -10.46 -9.14
CA SER A 115 3.85 -9.50 -10.01
C SER A 115 4.59 -9.31 -11.34
N ASP A 116 3.93 -8.71 -12.32
CA ASP A 116 4.45 -8.56 -13.70
C ASP A 116 3.98 -7.24 -14.31
N PHE A 117 4.90 -6.39 -14.74
CA PHE A 117 4.59 -5.13 -15.43
C PHE A 117 3.82 -5.30 -16.74
N ASN A 118 3.95 -6.45 -17.41
CA ASN A 118 3.17 -6.75 -18.61
C ASN A 118 1.71 -7.11 -18.30
N ASN A 119 1.41 -7.43 -17.03
CA ASN A 119 0.06 -7.67 -16.55
C ASN A 119 -0.25 -6.82 -15.29
N PRO A 120 -0.70 -5.57 -15.47
CA PRO A 120 -0.93 -4.62 -14.36
C PRO A 120 -1.88 -5.13 -13.26
N THR A 121 -2.75 -6.09 -13.57
CA THR A 121 -3.71 -6.64 -12.60
C THR A 121 -3.00 -7.40 -11.46
N THR A 122 -1.81 -7.96 -11.73
CA THR A 122 -1.00 -8.71 -10.76
C THR A 122 -0.51 -7.85 -9.59
N PHE A 123 -0.44 -6.52 -9.72
CA PHE A 123 -0.06 -5.63 -8.62
C PHE A 123 -1.16 -5.45 -7.56
N SER A 124 -2.38 -5.92 -7.84
CA SER A 124 -3.53 -5.86 -6.93
C SER A 124 -4.02 -7.22 -6.42
N GLN A 125 -3.29 -8.30 -6.73
CA GLN A 125 -3.69 -9.68 -6.37
C GLN A 125 -3.52 -10.01 -4.88
N GLY A 126 -2.73 -9.21 -4.17
CA GLY A 126 -2.42 -9.40 -2.76
C GLY A 126 -3.53 -8.92 -1.80
N THR A 127 -3.21 -8.92 -0.51
CA THR A 127 -4.12 -8.40 0.52
C THR A 127 -3.95 -6.89 0.67
N PRO A 128 -5.00 -6.05 0.54
CA PRO A 128 -4.89 -4.63 0.82
C PRO A 128 -4.53 -4.38 2.30
N ILE A 129 -3.40 -3.71 2.54
CA ILE A 129 -2.89 -3.42 3.89
C ILE A 129 -2.91 -1.93 4.24
N GLN A 130 -2.94 -1.05 3.25
CA GLN A 130 -3.14 0.39 3.47
C GLN A 130 -3.84 1.03 2.27
N VAL A 131 -4.87 1.82 2.53
CA VAL A 131 -5.60 2.61 1.53
C VAL A 131 -5.45 4.07 1.89
N SER A 132 -5.25 4.93 0.89
CA SER A 132 -5.18 6.37 1.08
C SER A 132 -5.94 7.14 -0.01
N ASP A 133 -6.59 8.23 0.39
CA ASP A 133 -7.03 9.25 -0.54
C ASP A 133 -5.81 9.88 -1.22
N TYR A 134 -5.95 10.20 -2.49
CA TYR A 134 -4.85 10.62 -3.35
C TYR A 134 -5.22 11.89 -4.11
N ARG A 135 -4.36 12.91 -4.01
CA ARG A 135 -4.44 14.13 -4.83
C ARG A 135 -3.06 14.39 -5.43
N GLN A 136 -2.99 14.52 -6.76
CA GLN A 136 -1.74 14.67 -7.53
C GLN A 136 -1.73 15.92 -8.39
N GLN A 137 -0.63 16.67 -8.38
CA GLN A 137 -0.26 17.53 -9.49
C GLN A 137 0.84 16.85 -10.32
N VAL A 138 0.65 16.80 -11.64
CA VAL A 138 1.66 16.38 -12.61
C VAL A 138 2.11 17.60 -13.38
N ILE A 139 3.41 17.79 -13.55
CA ILE A 139 4.01 18.76 -14.45
C ILE A 139 4.71 17.97 -15.55
N LEU A 140 4.08 17.86 -16.71
CA LEU A 140 4.60 17.16 -17.89
C LEU A 140 5.21 18.17 -18.85
N ASN A 141 6.46 17.94 -19.26
CA ASN A 141 7.08 18.64 -20.38
C ASN A 141 6.76 17.88 -21.68
N THR A 142 5.96 18.49 -22.56
CA THR A 142 5.50 17.85 -23.80
C THR A 142 6.56 17.80 -24.91
N VAL A 143 7.72 18.44 -24.71
CA VAL A 143 8.84 18.38 -25.65
C VAL A 143 9.74 17.18 -25.34
N THR A 144 10.03 16.97 -24.06
CA THR A 144 10.94 15.90 -23.61
C THR A 144 10.21 14.64 -23.15
N ASN A 145 8.89 14.71 -22.98
CA ASN A 145 8.05 13.69 -22.35
C ASN A 145 8.42 13.36 -20.89
N SER A 146 9.30 14.14 -20.27
CA SER A 146 9.61 14.00 -18.84
C SER A 146 8.52 14.63 -17.98
N PHE A 147 8.32 14.09 -16.78
CA PHE A 147 7.41 14.67 -15.81
C PHE A 147 7.94 14.60 -14.38
N GLN A 148 7.42 15.51 -13.57
CA GLN A 148 7.52 15.51 -12.12
C GLN A 148 6.12 15.55 -11.52
N THR A 149 5.96 15.02 -10.32
CA THR A 149 4.68 15.03 -9.62
C THR A 149 4.85 15.39 -8.16
N GLU A 150 3.82 16.01 -7.58
CA GLU A 150 3.64 16.13 -6.14
C GLU A 150 2.27 15.56 -5.78
N HIS A 151 2.23 14.82 -4.67
CA HIS A 151 1.02 14.17 -4.18
C HIS A 151 0.84 14.45 -2.71
N THR A 152 -0.42 14.47 -2.29
CA THR A 152 -0.79 14.28 -0.89
C THR A 152 -1.60 13.01 -0.76
N ASN A 153 -1.20 12.17 0.17
CA ASN A 153 -1.89 10.94 0.52
C ASN A 153 -2.39 11.02 1.97
N THR A 154 -3.66 10.71 2.20
CA THR A 154 -4.22 10.58 3.56
C THR A 154 -4.73 9.16 3.76
N VAL A 155 -4.19 8.45 4.75
CA VAL A 155 -4.57 7.07 5.04
C VAL A 155 -6.04 7.02 5.48
N THR A 156 -6.85 6.27 4.73
CA THR A 156 -8.28 6.03 5.00
C THR A 156 -8.54 4.63 5.55
N SER A 157 -7.58 3.72 5.41
CA SER A 157 -7.61 2.39 6.02
C SER A 157 -6.20 1.84 6.21
N SER A 158 -5.95 1.15 7.31
CA SER A 158 -4.70 0.43 7.56
C SER A 158 -5.00 -0.86 8.30
N LYS A 159 -4.54 -1.98 7.76
CA LYS A 159 -4.71 -3.32 8.33
C LYS A 159 -3.37 -3.86 8.79
N SER A 160 -3.41 -4.67 9.85
CA SER A 160 -2.23 -5.37 10.31
C SER A 160 -1.88 -6.52 9.36
N PHE A 161 -0.60 -6.83 9.24
CA PHE A 161 -0.07 -7.92 8.45
C PHE A 161 1.14 -8.56 9.14
N SER A 162 1.45 -9.81 8.80
CA SER A 162 2.61 -10.50 9.36
C SER A 162 3.76 -10.51 8.36
N LEU A 163 4.96 -10.18 8.82
CA LEU A 163 6.20 -10.28 8.06
C LEU A 163 7.28 -10.84 8.99
N ASN A 164 7.96 -11.91 8.58
CA ASN A 164 9.03 -12.55 9.36
C ASN A 164 8.66 -12.84 10.82
N GLY A 165 7.43 -13.31 11.06
CA GLY A 165 6.93 -13.64 12.40
C GLY A 165 6.50 -12.46 13.27
N ASN A 166 6.65 -11.22 12.78
CA ASN A 166 6.21 -10.01 13.48
C ASN A 166 4.94 -9.45 12.84
N THR A 167 4.08 -8.82 13.65
CA THR A 167 2.87 -8.15 13.16
C THR A 167 3.12 -6.66 13.00
N TYR A 168 2.87 -6.13 11.80
CA TYR A 168 3.05 -4.73 11.45
C TYR A 168 1.75 -4.10 10.97
N ARG A 169 1.71 -2.76 10.93
CA ARG A 169 0.73 -1.99 10.15
C ARG A 169 1.40 -0.78 9.48
N LEU A 170 0.95 -0.41 8.29
CA LEU A 170 1.47 0.76 7.58
C LEU A 170 0.67 2.01 7.97
N GLY A 171 1.26 2.88 8.79
CA GLY A 171 0.59 4.04 9.34
C GLY A 171 -0.70 3.71 10.10
N ARG A 172 -1.57 4.72 10.19
CA ARG A 172 -2.88 4.63 10.85
C ARG A 172 -3.87 5.57 10.17
N LEU A 173 -5.17 5.36 10.41
CA LEU A 173 -6.23 6.22 9.90
C LEU A 173 -5.92 7.71 10.18
N GLY A 174 -6.00 8.54 9.13
CA GLY A 174 -5.75 9.98 9.20
C GLY A 174 -4.28 10.39 9.17
N ALA A 175 -3.32 9.45 9.23
CA ALA A 175 -1.93 9.75 8.95
C ALA A 175 -1.74 10.16 7.49
N ALA A 176 -0.73 10.97 7.20
CA ALA A 176 -0.54 11.54 5.87
C ALA A 176 0.93 11.49 5.45
N PHE A 177 1.15 11.46 4.14
CA PHE A 177 2.46 11.55 3.52
C PHE A 177 2.36 12.34 2.22
N ARG A 178 3.47 12.97 1.82
CA ARG A 178 3.63 13.52 0.47
C ARG A 178 4.45 12.57 -0.35
N THR A 179 4.06 12.41 -1.60
CA THR A 179 4.81 11.58 -2.54
C THR A 179 5.31 12.47 -3.67
N ASN A 180 6.48 12.19 -4.22
CA ASN A 180 6.96 12.77 -5.47
C ASN A 180 7.41 11.67 -6.41
N TYR A 181 7.06 11.78 -7.69
CA TYR A 181 7.59 10.92 -8.73
C TYR A 181 8.32 11.73 -9.78
N SER A 182 9.38 11.14 -10.30
CA SER A 182 10.04 11.55 -11.54
C SER A 182 9.89 10.43 -12.56
N GLY A 183 9.63 10.78 -13.80
CA GLY A 183 9.44 9.77 -14.83
C GLY A 183 9.35 10.33 -16.23
N GLN A 184 8.94 9.45 -17.14
CA GLN A 184 8.73 9.80 -18.54
C GLN A 184 7.50 9.12 -19.13
N VAL A 185 6.88 9.79 -20.10
CA VAL A 185 5.80 9.28 -20.93
C VAL A 185 6.40 8.60 -22.15
N ASN A 186 5.88 7.41 -22.49
CA ASN A 186 6.30 6.71 -23.69
C ASN A 186 5.60 7.26 -24.93
N PRO A 187 6.28 7.28 -26.10
CA PRO A 187 5.63 7.61 -27.37
C PRO A 187 4.50 6.63 -27.73
N THR A 188 4.63 5.37 -27.30
CA THR A 188 3.67 4.30 -27.56
C THR A 188 3.26 3.65 -26.25
N ALA A 189 1.95 3.53 -26.02
CA ALA A 189 1.37 2.81 -24.88
C ALA A 189 0.84 1.43 -25.32
N PRO A 190 0.75 0.42 -24.42
CA PRO A 190 1.16 0.41 -23.01
C PRO A 190 2.63 -0.01 -22.76
N PRO A 191 3.23 0.35 -21.59
CA PRO A 191 2.67 1.28 -20.61
C PRO A 191 2.71 2.72 -21.14
N SER A 192 1.83 3.59 -20.63
CA SER A 192 1.90 5.03 -20.97
C SER A 192 3.18 5.69 -20.48
N GLY A 193 3.88 5.12 -19.49
CA GLY A 193 5.19 5.59 -19.05
C GLY A 193 5.68 4.88 -17.79
N TRP A 194 6.84 5.31 -17.31
CA TRP A 194 7.55 4.75 -16.16
C TRP A 194 7.91 5.84 -15.17
N PHE A 195 8.03 5.48 -13.90
CA PHE A 195 8.47 6.40 -12.85
C PHE A 195 9.17 5.70 -11.70
N GLY A 196 9.92 6.50 -10.95
CA GLY A 196 10.34 6.19 -9.60
C GLY A 196 10.15 7.41 -8.70
N GLY A 197 10.27 7.21 -7.40
CA GLY A 197 10.23 8.31 -6.45
C GLY A 197 10.05 7.85 -5.03
N ASN A 198 9.69 8.77 -4.16
CA ASN A 198 9.61 8.52 -2.73
C ASN A 198 8.43 9.24 -2.09
N ALA A 199 8.05 8.75 -0.91
CA ALA A 199 7.14 9.42 -0.02
C ALA A 199 7.84 9.85 1.26
N VAL A 200 7.45 11.01 1.77
CA VAL A 200 7.89 11.58 3.04
C VAL A 200 6.68 11.78 3.95
N GLY A 201 6.76 11.35 5.20
CA GLY A 201 5.69 11.58 6.16
C GLY A 201 5.46 13.07 6.42
N ILE A 202 4.20 13.47 6.64
CA ILE A 202 3.86 14.86 6.93
C ILE A 202 2.92 14.96 8.12
N LYS A 203 3.00 16.07 8.85
CA LYS A 203 1.91 16.45 9.75
C LYS A 203 0.70 16.84 8.90
N LYS A 204 -0.46 16.26 9.21
CA LYS A 204 -1.71 16.70 8.59
C LYS A 204 -1.90 18.20 8.92
N PRO A 205 -2.10 19.07 7.92
CA PRO A 205 -2.39 20.48 8.17
C PRO A 205 -3.65 20.67 9.00
#